data_AF-A0A178E6Y2-F1
#
_entry.id   AF-A0A178E6Y2-F1
#
_cell.length_a   1.000
_cell.length_b   1.000
_cell.length_c   1.000
_cell.angle_alpha   90.00
_cell.angle_beta   90.00
_cell.angle_gamma   90.00
#
_symmetry.space_group_name_H-M   'P 1'
#
loop_
_entity.id
_entity.type
_entity.pdbx_description
1 polymer ?
#
loop_
_entity_poly.entity_id
_entity_poly.type
_entity_poly.pdbx_seq_one_letter_code
_entity_poly.pdbx_strand_id
1 'polypeptide(L)'
;IRARLRVVSLDDYPCPYYEALSYAWGSTGSTAPVKINDHTLHITLDAFAALESLRLRRATRTIWIDSICIDQNNDNEKDVQLPLMGDVYQSAAVVNVWLGSTKEHHEASLRVGNLFNPELWSRAAIETNDLWHQRLWVVQEYLLAK
;
A
#
# COMPACT_ATOMS: atom_id res chain seq x y z
N ILE A 1 1.06 16.53 0.94
CA ILE A 1 0.06 15.88 0.05
C ILE A 1 -1.36 16.23 0.54
N ARG A 2 -2.35 16.34 -0.35
CA ARG A 2 -3.78 16.52 0.01
C ARG A 2 -4.61 15.40 -0.61
N ALA A 3 -5.48 14.77 0.18
CA ALA A 3 -6.30 13.64 -0.24
C ALA A 3 -7.70 13.70 0.40
N ARG A 4 -8.58 12.81 -0.05
CA ARG A 4 -9.89 12.53 0.57
C ARG A 4 -10.03 11.02 0.72
N LEU A 5 -10.65 10.59 1.82
CA LEU A 5 -11.01 9.19 2.03
C LEU A 5 -12.46 8.94 1.60
N ARG A 6 -12.69 7.75 1.05
CA ARG A 6 -14.03 7.23 0.73
C ARG A 6 -14.05 5.74 1.00
N VAL A 7 -15.19 5.24 1.47
CA VAL A 7 -15.46 3.81 1.60
C VAL A 7 -15.94 3.29 0.25
N VAL A 8 -15.46 2.10 -0.13
CA VAL A 8 -15.86 1.40 -1.35
C VAL A 8 -16.17 -0.05 -1.01
N SER A 9 -17.16 -0.64 -1.69
CA SER A 9 -17.40 -2.08 -1.63
C SER A 9 -16.60 -2.76 -2.73
N LEU A 10 -15.94 -3.87 -2.42
CA LEU A 10 -15.30 -4.72 -3.43
C LEU A 10 -16.34 -5.51 -4.25
N ASP A 11 -17.55 -5.69 -3.71
CA ASP A 11 -18.66 -6.41 -4.34
C ASP A 11 -19.43 -5.55 -5.36
N ASP A 12 -19.15 -4.25 -5.45
CA ASP A 12 -19.80 -3.36 -6.43
C ASP A 12 -19.46 -3.80 -7.86
N TYR A 13 -20.45 -3.74 -8.77
CA TYR A 13 -20.24 -4.02 -10.18
C TYR A 13 -20.56 -2.81 -11.08
N PRO A 14 -19.60 -2.32 -11.89
CA PRO A 14 -18.21 -2.77 -11.94
C PRO A 14 -17.43 -2.39 -10.67
N CYS A 15 -16.41 -3.20 -10.33
CA CYS A 15 -15.54 -2.91 -9.19
C CYS A 15 -14.93 -1.50 -9.35
N PRO A 16 -14.97 -0.64 -8.32
CA PRO A 16 -14.44 0.71 -8.40
C PRO A 16 -12.95 0.70 -8.79
N TYR A 17 -12.54 1.62 -9.67
CA TYR A 17 -11.12 1.75 -10.00
C TYR A 17 -10.32 2.30 -8.81
N TYR A 18 -9.30 1.56 -8.41
CA TYR A 18 -8.25 2.02 -7.49
C TYR A 18 -6.92 1.32 -7.79
N GLU A 19 -5.85 1.90 -7.28
CA GLU A 19 -4.51 1.29 -7.25
C GLU A 19 -4.18 0.93 -5.80
N ALA A 20 -3.38 -0.10 -5.58
CA ALA A 20 -2.85 -0.41 -4.26
C ALA A 20 -1.38 0.05 -4.16
N LEU A 21 -0.96 0.46 -2.96
CA LEU A 21 0.43 0.78 -2.65
C LEU A 21 1.00 -0.23 -1.66
N SER A 22 2.02 -0.95 -2.12
CA SER A 22 2.89 -1.79 -1.31
C SER A 22 4.19 -1.07 -1.00
N TYR A 23 4.59 -1.06 0.28
CA TYR A 23 5.82 -0.43 0.73
C TYR A 23 6.25 -1.02 2.08
N ALA A 24 7.50 -0.82 2.47
CA ALA A 24 7.96 -1.11 3.83
C ALA A 24 7.61 0.06 4.77
N TRP A 25 7.00 -0.19 5.93
CA TRP A 25 6.92 0.80 7.00
C TRP A 25 8.30 0.74 7.64
N GLY A 26 9.11 1.75 7.38
CA GLY A 26 10.36 1.93 8.10
C GLY A 26 10.09 2.00 9.60
N SER A 27 11.07 1.53 10.38
CA SER A 27 11.09 1.61 11.85
C SER A 27 11.44 3.00 12.37
N THR A 28 11.64 3.98 11.48
CA THR A 28 11.99 5.33 11.88
C THR A 28 10.72 6.02 12.37
N GLY A 29 10.64 6.37 13.67
CA GLY A 29 9.53 7.14 14.25
C GLY A 29 9.29 8.53 13.63
N SER A 30 10.01 8.87 12.57
CA SER A 30 9.81 10.05 11.74
C SER A 30 8.54 9.93 10.92
N THR A 31 7.72 10.97 10.96
CA THR A 31 6.47 11.04 10.21
C THR A 31 6.40 12.33 9.38
N ALA A 32 5.56 12.31 8.35
CA ALA A 32 5.24 13.47 7.54
C ALA A 32 3.72 13.69 7.46
N PRO A 33 3.25 14.95 7.42
CA PRO A 33 1.84 15.26 7.44
C PRO A 33 1.18 15.11 6.06
N VAL A 34 0.03 14.43 6.03
CA VAL A 34 -0.89 14.41 4.89
C VAL A 34 -2.22 15.02 5.31
N LYS A 35 -2.73 15.94 4.51
CA LYS A 35 -4.08 16.48 4.73
C LYS A 35 -5.11 15.56 4.12
N ILE A 36 -5.98 15.01 4.94
CA ILE A 36 -7.07 14.11 4.53
C ILE A 36 -8.38 14.79 4.93
N ASN A 37 -9.18 15.18 3.94
CA ASN A 37 -10.32 16.05 4.16
C ASN A 37 -9.87 17.31 4.94
N ASP A 38 -10.47 17.59 6.11
CA ASP A 38 -10.12 18.70 6.99
C ASP A 38 -9.19 18.31 8.16
N HIS A 39 -8.69 17.07 8.15
CA HIS A 39 -7.80 16.53 9.18
C HIS A 39 -6.36 16.39 8.68
N THR A 40 -5.42 16.37 9.62
CA THR A 40 -4.00 16.08 9.34
C THR A 40 -3.65 14.73 9.92
N LEU A 41 -3.29 13.78 9.05
CA LEU A 41 -2.78 12.47 9.45
C LEU A 41 -1.25 12.46 9.29
N HIS A 42 -0.54 11.91 10.27
CA HIS A 42 0.90 11.70 10.20
C HIS A 42 1.18 10.28 9.76
N ILE A 43 1.90 10.11 8.65
CA ILE A 43 2.29 8.81 8.10
C ILE A 43 3.80 8.68 8.10
N THR A 44 4.32 7.46 7.95
CA THR A 44 5.76 7.22 7.87
C THR A 44 6.39 7.95 6.68
N LEU A 45 7.68 8.27 6.78
CA LEU A 45 8.39 8.94 5.67
C LEU A 45 8.37 8.10 4.38
N ASP A 46 8.46 6.77 4.48
CA ASP A 46 8.38 5.88 3.32
C ASP A 46 7.02 5.95 2.63
N ALA A 47 5.92 5.93 3.41
CA ALA A 47 4.57 6.10 2.88
C ALA A 47 4.43 7.45 2.16
N PHE A 48 4.97 8.51 2.77
CA PHE A 48 4.91 9.85 2.21
C PHE A 48 5.70 9.96 0.91
N ALA A 49 6.95 9.47 0.90
CA ALA A 49 7.80 9.47 -0.28
C ALA A 49 7.18 8.66 -1.43
N ALA A 50 6.63 7.49 -1.12
CA ALA A 50 5.90 6.68 -2.09
C ALA A 50 4.71 7.43 -2.69
N LEU A 51 3.87 8.05 -1.86
CA LEU A 51 2.73 8.85 -2.34
C LEU A 51 3.18 10.09 -3.14
N GLU A 52 4.32 10.69 -2.78
CA GLU A 52 4.89 11.81 -3.50
C GLU A 52 5.38 11.40 -4.90
N SER A 53 6.08 10.27 -5.01
CA SER A 53 6.54 9.70 -6.28
C SER A 53 5.39 9.35 -7.23
N LEU A 54 4.28 8.85 -6.69
CA LEU A 54 3.09 8.49 -7.47
C LEU A 54 2.25 9.69 -7.89
N ARG A 55 2.51 10.88 -7.32
CA ARG A 55 1.70 12.06 -7.52
C ARG A 55 1.83 12.58 -8.95
N LEU A 56 0.69 12.66 -9.64
CA LEU A 56 0.62 13.29 -10.96
C LEU A 56 0.38 14.80 -10.81
N ARG A 57 1.06 15.61 -11.63
CA ARG A 57 0.96 17.08 -11.57
C ARG A 57 -0.44 17.62 -11.89
N ARG A 58 -1.20 16.91 -12.72
CA ARG A 58 -2.48 17.38 -13.29
C ARG A 58 -3.64 16.40 -13.13
N ALA A 59 -3.46 15.30 -12.40
CA ALA A 59 -4.47 14.27 -12.25
C ALA A 59 -4.53 13.73 -10.82
N THR A 60 -5.72 13.35 -10.38
CA THR A 60 -5.96 12.67 -9.11
C THR A 60 -5.89 11.16 -9.29
N ARG A 61 -5.36 10.45 -8.29
CA ARG A 61 -5.33 8.99 -8.25
C ARG A 61 -6.16 8.50 -7.07
N THR A 62 -6.82 7.37 -7.22
CA THR A 62 -7.40 6.63 -6.09
C THR A 62 -6.40 5.56 -5.71
N ILE A 63 -5.81 5.68 -4.52
CA ILE A 63 -4.80 4.75 -4.02
C ILE A 63 -5.28 4.22 -2.67
N TRP A 64 -5.30 2.90 -2.54
CA TRP A 64 -5.42 2.21 -1.27
C TRP A 64 -4.02 2.03 -0.66
N ILE A 65 -3.87 2.42 0.60
CA ILE A 65 -2.64 2.30 1.38
C ILE A 65 -3.04 1.92 2.81
N ASP A 66 -2.52 0.81 3.30
CA ASP A 66 -2.90 0.20 4.59
C ASP A 66 -2.87 1.20 5.76
N SER A 67 -1.79 1.95 5.92
CA SER A 67 -1.58 2.89 7.03
C SER A 67 -2.52 4.11 7.04
N ILE A 68 -3.27 4.34 5.96
CA ILE A 68 -4.23 5.45 5.85
C ILE A 68 -5.66 4.93 5.74
N CYS A 69 -5.87 3.87 4.97
CA CYS A 69 -7.20 3.33 4.67
C CYS A 69 -7.74 2.42 5.78
N ILE A 70 -6.87 1.91 6.66
CA ILE A 70 -7.25 1.14 7.86
C ILE A 70 -6.89 1.98 9.09
N ASP A 71 -7.83 2.15 10.01
CA ASP A 71 -7.52 2.77 11.31
C ASP A 71 -6.60 1.86 12.13
N GLN A 72 -5.33 2.24 12.19
CA GLN A 72 -4.30 1.48 12.87
C GLN A 72 -4.50 1.41 14.40
N ASN A 73 -5.31 2.31 14.96
CA ASN A 73 -5.62 2.37 16.39
C ASN A 73 -6.91 1.62 16.76
N ASN A 74 -7.60 1.03 15.80
CA ASN A 74 -8.85 0.31 16.00
C ASN A 74 -8.66 -1.19 15.73
N ASP A 75 -8.44 -1.96 16.79
CA ASP A 75 -8.24 -3.42 16.68
C ASP A 75 -9.44 -4.12 16.05
N ASN A 76 -10.67 -3.72 16.37
CA ASN A 76 -11.88 -4.32 15.79
C ASN A 76 -11.98 -4.07 14.28
N GLU A 77 -11.55 -2.90 13.80
CA GLU A 77 -11.52 -2.63 12.36
C GLU A 77 -10.41 -3.45 11.68
N LYS A 78 -9.23 -3.53 12.29
CA LYS A 78 -8.13 -4.36 11.77
C LYS A 78 -8.54 -5.81 11.64
N ASP A 79 -9.23 -6.38 12.63
CA ASP A 79 -9.71 -7.77 12.59
C ASP A 79 -10.64 -8.04 11.39
N VAL A 80 -11.35 -7.02 10.91
CA VAL A 80 -12.19 -7.10 9.71
C VAL A 80 -11.42 -6.79 8.43
N GLN A 81 -10.52 -5.81 8.44
CA GLN A 81 -9.79 -5.33 7.25
C GLN A 81 -8.62 -6.23 6.85
N LEU A 82 -7.92 -6.82 7.82
CA LEU A 82 -6.73 -7.64 7.56
C LEU A 82 -7.05 -8.88 6.72
N PRO A 83 -8.13 -9.65 6.96
CA PRO A 83 -8.53 -10.75 6.10
C PRO A 83 -8.86 -10.32 4.66
N LEU A 84 -9.34 -9.09 4.46
CA LEU A 84 -9.71 -8.56 3.14
C LEU A 84 -8.49 -8.08 2.32
N MET A 85 -7.29 -7.99 2.91
CA MET A 85 -6.12 -7.46 2.20
C MET A 85 -5.83 -8.22 0.90
N GLY A 86 -5.98 -9.55 0.90
CA GLY A 86 -5.81 -10.36 -0.32
C GLY A 86 -6.71 -9.89 -1.45
N ASP A 87 -8.01 -9.74 -1.17
CA ASP A 87 -9.02 -9.31 -2.13
C ASP A 87 -8.81 -7.86 -2.58
N VAL A 88 -8.36 -6.97 -1.67
CA VAL A 88 -8.03 -5.58 -2.01
C VAL A 88 -6.85 -5.51 -2.98
N TYR A 89 -5.77 -6.27 -2.76
CA TYR A 89 -4.65 -6.27 -3.70
C TYR A 89 -5.00 -6.96 -5.02
N GLN A 90 -5.79 -8.03 -4.98
CA GLN A 90 -6.22 -8.76 -6.18
C GLN A 90 -7.17 -7.93 -7.05
N SER A 91 -8.06 -7.15 -6.45
CA SER A 91 -9.07 -6.35 -7.16
C SER A 91 -8.57 -4.97 -7.56
N ALA A 92 -7.39 -4.55 -7.08
CA ALA A 92 -6.76 -3.31 -7.52
C ALA A 92 -6.55 -3.35 -9.03
N ALA A 93 -6.57 -2.21 -9.72
CA ALA A 93 -6.24 -2.14 -11.15
C ALA A 93 -4.73 -2.19 -11.41
N VAL A 94 -3.95 -1.79 -10.41
CA VAL A 94 -2.49 -1.74 -10.40
C VAL A 94 -2.02 -1.86 -8.96
N VAL A 95 -0.93 -2.59 -8.72
CA VAL A 95 -0.17 -2.53 -7.47
C VAL A 95 1.15 -1.80 -7.70
N ASN A 96 1.35 -0.69 -7.00
CA ASN A 96 2.59 0.05 -6.98
C ASN A 96 3.45 -0.48 -5.83
N VAL A 97 4.67 -0.93 -6.10
CA VAL A 97 5.62 -1.41 -5.10
C VAL A 97 6.71 -0.35 -4.92
N TRP A 98 6.83 0.16 -3.71
CA TRP A 98 7.86 1.11 -3.31
C TRP A 98 9.03 0.38 -2.66
N LEU A 99 10.22 0.53 -3.25
CA LEU A 99 11.45 -0.13 -2.81
C LEU A 99 12.32 0.78 -1.93
N GLY A 100 11.91 2.03 -1.71
CA GLY A 100 12.69 3.04 -1.00
C GLY A 100 13.43 4.01 -1.92
N SER A 101 13.95 5.07 -1.32
CA SER A 101 14.85 6.01 -1.98
C SER A 101 16.30 5.61 -1.68
N THR A 102 17.06 5.15 -2.68
CA THR A 102 18.51 4.99 -2.53
C THR A 102 19.20 6.34 -2.76
N LYS A 103 20.33 6.58 -2.10
CA LYS A 103 21.09 7.85 -2.24
C LYS A 103 21.60 8.11 -3.66
N GLU A 104 21.62 7.09 -4.52
CA GLU A 104 22.21 7.13 -5.86
C GLU A 104 21.15 7.16 -6.98
N HIS A 105 19.89 6.80 -6.67
CA HIS A 105 18.78 6.87 -7.63
C HIS A 105 17.54 7.48 -6.96
N HIS A 106 17.06 8.59 -7.50
CA HIS A 106 15.76 9.14 -7.14
C HIS A 106 14.69 8.07 -7.38
N GLU A 107 14.08 7.59 -6.30
CA GLU A 107 12.80 6.86 -6.27
C GLU A 107 12.79 5.51 -7.01
N ALA A 108 13.16 4.42 -6.33
CA ALA A 108 12.96 3.07 -6.86
C ALA A 108 11.49 2.64 -6.65
N SER A 109 10.68 2.74 -7.69
CA SER A 109 9.30 2.23 -7.71
C SER A 109 9.09 1.25 -8.86
N LEU A 110 8.41 0.14 -8.56
CA LEU A 110 7.98 -0.84 -9.56
C LEU A 110 6.46 -0.77 -9.67
N ARG A 111 5.96 -0.59 -10.90
CA ARG A 111 4.52 -0.65 -11.19
C ARG A 111 4.19 -2.03 -11.71
N VAL A 112 3.49 -2.83 -10.91
CA VAL A 112 3.05 -4.18 -11.28
C VAL A 112 1.56 -4.08 -11.66
N GLY A 113 1.20 -4.42 -12.90
CA GLY A 113 -0.20 -4.52 -13.31
C GLY A 113 -0.90 -5.72 -12.64
N ASN A 114 -2.16 -6.01 -13.01
CA ASN A 114 -2.95 -7.14 -12.47
C ASN A 114 -2.45 -8.55 -12.81
N LEU A 115 -1.18 -8.67 -13.16
CA LEU A 115 -0.51 -9.96 -13.24
C LEU A 115 -0.18 -10.36 -11.80
N PHE A 116 -1.11 -11.06 -11.15
CA PHE A 116 -0.81 -11.90 -10.00
C PHE A 116 0.09 -13.06 -10.50
N ASN A 117 1.32 -12.73 -10.89
CA ASN A 117 2.36 -13.67 -11.29
C ASN A 117 3.25 -13.90 -10.06
N PRO A 118 3.17 -15.07 -9.41
CA PRO A 118 3.96 -15.40 -8.22
C PRO A 118 5.47 -15.18 -8.40
N GLU A 119 6.01 -15.26 -9.63
CA GLU A 119 7.43 -15.01 -9.89
C GLU A 119 7.81 -13.53 -9.76
N LEU A 120 6.94 -12.60 -10.19
CA LEU A 120 7.18 -11.16 -10.03
C LEU A 120 7.14 -10.75 -8.55
N TRP A 121 6.22 -11.35 -7.79
CA TRP A 121 6.15 -11.19 -6.34
C TRP A 121 7.37 -11.77 -5.64
N SER A 122 7.87 -12.91 -6.10
CA SER A 122 9.10 -13.51 -5.58
C SER A 122 10.32 -12.62 -5.86
N ARG A 123 10.42 -12.02 -7.06
CA ARG A 123 11.51 -11.08 -7.38
C ARG A 123 11.43 -9.79 -6.59
N ALA A 124 10.24 -9.21 -6.44
CA ALA A 124 10.02 -8.04 -5.58
C ALA A 124 10.35 -8.34 -4.10
N ALA A 125 10.03 -9.54 -3.62
CA ALA A 125 10.39 -9.99 -2.27
C ALA A 125 11.91 -10.19 -2.10
N ILE A 126 12.61 -10.72 -3.11
CA ILE A 126 14.07 -10.91 -3.09
C ILE A 126 14.81 -9.56 -3.11
N GLU A 127 14.32 -8.59 -3.88
CA GLU A 127 14.96 -7.26 -3.99
C GLU A 127 14.71 -6.34 -2.78
N THR A 128 13.66 -6.58 -1.99
CA THR A 128 13.27 -5.72 -0.84
C THR A 128 13.83 -6.12 0.52
N ASN A 129 14.69 -7.15 0.58
CA ASN A 129 15.45 -7.59 1.76
C ASN A 129 14.65 -7.52 3.09
N ASP A 130 13.91 -8.60 3.39
CA ASP A 130 13.34 -8.96 4.70
C ASP A 130 12.24 -8.07 5.31
N LEU A 131 11.96 -6.86 4.78
CA LEU A 131 10.90 -5.99 5.30
C LEU A 131 9.49 -6.39 4.83
N TRP A 132 9.39 -7.03 3.67
CA TRP A 132 8.15 -7.52 3.07
C TRP A 132 7.47 -8.62 3.92
N HIS A 133 8.27 -9.50 4.53
CA HIS A 133 7.81 -10.65 5.31
C HIS A 133 7.05 -10.26 6.58
N GLN A 134 7.24 -9.05 7.11
CA GLN A 134 6.55 -8.59 8.35
C GLN A 134 5.16 -7.98 8.08
N ARG A 135 4.72 -7.91 6.82
CA ARG A 135 3.61 -7.03 6.37
C ARG A 135 2.50 -7.77 5.64
N LEU A 136 2.85 -8.86 4.99
CA LEU A 136 1.90 -9.85 4.51
C LEU A 136 1.75 -10.97 5.54
N TRP A 137 1.23 -10.64 6.72
CA TRP A 137 0.78 -11.68 7.66
C TRP A 137 -0.18 -12.68 7.00
N VAL A 138 -0.93 -12.25 5.96
CA VAL A 138 -1.84 -13.09 5.19
C VAL A 138 -1.14 -14.10 4.27
N VAL A 139 0.01 -13.77 3.67
CA VAL A 139 0.72 -14.72 2.77
C VAL A 139 1.55 -15.73 3.57
N GLN A 140 2.05 -15.35 4.75
CA GLN A 140 2.69 -16.32 5.66
C GLN A 140 1.68 -17.30 6.24
N GLU A 141 0.50 -16.88 6.69
CA GLU A 141 -0.54 -17.79 7.19
C GLU A 141 -1.06 -18.74 6.10
N TYR A 142 -1.25 -18.25 4.86
CA TYR A 142 -1.75 -19.07 3.74
C TYR A 142 -0.71 -20.08 3.19
N LEU A 143 0.57 -19.72 3.17
CA LEU A 143 1.63 -20.62 2.69
C LEU A 143 2.13 -21.59 3.77
N LEU A 144 1.98 -21.26 5.06
CA LEU A 144 2.31 -22.14 6.19
C LEU A 144 1.16 -23.07 6.60
N ALA A 145 -0.05 -22.87 6.07
CA ALA A 145 -1.19 -23.78 6.25
C ALA A 145 -1.10 -25.06 5.37
N LYS A 146 0.11 -25.59 5.14
CA LYS A 146 0.33 -26.91 4.53
C LYS A 146 1.09 -27.83 5.46
#